data_AF-A0A7Y7IGK6-F1
#
_entry.id   AF-A0A7Y7IGK6-F1
#
_cell.length_a   1.000
_cell.length_b   1.000
_cell.length_c   1.000
_cell.angle_alpha   90.00
_cell.angle_beta   90.00
_cell.angle_gamma   90.00
#
_symmetry.space_group_name_H-M   'P 1'
#
loop_
_entity.id
_entity.type
_entity.pdbx_description
1 polymer ?
#
loop_
_entity_poly.entity_id
_entity_poly.type
_entity_poly.pdbx_seq_one_letter_code
_entity_poly.pdbx_strand_id
1 'polypeptide(L)'
;MGIAFHLLVGNSSSPGTRRWEAAPPFGIECAVVTNQTDFVPSDGAATLGVQLHMLDDGIDAPSYAHPGDAGADLRTRIDVVLAPGERALVPTGVSIALPFGFVALVHPRSGLATRHGLTIVNSPGTVDAGYRGEISVTLLNTDPHHSITLSRGDRIAQMVFQRVEHATFELVDQLPDSVRGTGGFGSTGGHGQAGADAAGR
;
A
#
# COMPACT_ATOMS: atom_id res chain seq x y z
N MET A 1 -54.94 10.24 9.33
CA MET A 1 -54.53 9.22 10.32
C MET A 1 -53.65 9.92 11.34
N GLY A 2 -54.21 10.25 12.50
CA GLY A 2 -53.46 10.91 13.57
C GLY A 2 -52.85 9.88 14.52
N ILE A 3 -51.68 10.19 15.05
CA ILE A 3 -51.22 9.74 16.37
C ILE A 3 -50.39 10.88 16.95
N ALA A 4 -50.67 11.22 18.21
CA ALA A 4 -50.08 12.29 18.98
C ALA A 4 -49.24 11.74 20.16
N PHE A 5 -48.45 12.64 20.76
CA PHE A 5 -47.70 12.55 22.04
C PHE A 5 -46.40 11.72 22.00
N HIS A 6 -45.27 12.12 22.60
CA HIS A 6 -45.10 12.78 23.91
C HIS A 6 -43.97 13.83 23.91
N LEU A 7 -44.26 14.95 24.59
CA LEU A 7 -43.31 15.93 25.09
C LEU A 7 -42.58 15.32 26.31
N LEU A 8 -41.25 15.29 26.31
CA LEU A 8 -40.46 15.11 27.53
C LEU A 8 -39.75 16.41 27.86
N VAL A 9 -40.21 17.04 28.95
CA VAL A 9 -39.52 18.10 29.67
C VAL A 9 -38.49 17.42 30.58
N GLY A 10 -37.21 17.77 30.42
CA GLY A 10 -36.14 17.40 31.34
C GLY A 10 -35.38 18.65 31.75
N ASN A 11 -35.46 19.00 33.03
CA ASN A 11 -34.81 20.16 33.63
C ASN A 11 -33.44 19.78 34.25
N SER A 12 -32.54 20.77 34.27
CA SER A 12 -31.35 20.92 35.13
C SER A 12 -30.00 20.25 34.76
N SER A 13 -29.07 21.15 34.42
CA SER A 13 -27.71 21.35 34.97
C SER A 13 -26.60 20.30 34.79
N SER A 14 -25.79 20.50 33.74
CA SER A 14 -24.30 20.53 33.77
C SER A 14 -23.73 20.92 32.38
N PRO A 15 -22.68 21.77 32.28
CA PRO A 15 -22.18 22.23 30.99
C PRO A 15 -21.14 21.25 30.44
N GLY A 16 -21.45 20.61 29.31
CA GLY A 16 -20.51 19.78 28.56
C GLY A 16 -20.95 19.71 27.10
N THR A 17 -20.32 20.50 26.26
CA THR A 17 -20.55 20.59 24.81
C THR A 17 -20.40 19.22 24.12
N ARG A 18 -21.51 18.62 23.68
CA ARG A 18 -21.51 17.59 22.62
C ARG A 18 -22.22 18.16 21.39
N ARG A 19 -21.45 18.39 20.33
CA ARG A 19 -21.99 18.62 18.99
C ARG A 19 -22.44 17.28 18.40
N TRP A 20 -23.64 17.26 17.83
CA TRP A 20 -24.17 16.20 16.99
C TRP A 20 -23.79 16.51 15.54
N GLU A 21 -23.34 15.52 14.78
CA GLU A 21 -23.30 15.60 13.32
C GLU A 21 -23.87 14.29 12.73
N ALA A 22 -24.67 14.46 11.68
CA ALA A 22 -25.73 13.57 11.26
C ALA A 22 -25.24 12.28 10.55
N ALA A 23 -25.96 11.17 10.77
CA ALA A 23 -25.80 9.95 10.00
C ALA A 23 -26.35 10.13 8.56
N PRO A 24 -25.67 9.63 7.51
CA PRO A 24 -26.19 9.69 6.14
C PRO A 24 -27.35 8.70 5.94
N PRO A 25 -28.34 9.03 5.09
CA PRO A 25 -29.54 8.23 4.90
C PRO A 25 -29.35 7.20 3.78
N PHE A 26 -28.44 6.24 3.91
CA PHE A 26 -28.44 5.05 3.04
C PHE A 26 -27.92 3.85 3.82
N GLY A 27 -28.82 2.90 4.07
CA GLY A 27 -28.50 1.62 4.70
C GLY A 27 -27.67 0.76 3.76
N ILE A 28 -26.35 0.87 3.87
CA ILE A 28 -25.43 -0.20 3.51
C ILE A 28 -24.96 -0.74 4.85
N GLU A 29 -25.42 -1.93 5.19
CA GLU A 29 -24.93 -2.68 6.35
C GLU A 29 -23.49 -3.08 6.03
N CYS A 30 -22.52 -2.25 6.44
CA CYS A 30 -21.12 -2.59 6.42
C CYS A 30 -20.90 -3.75 7.38
N ALA A 31 -20.93 -4.98 6.87
CA ALA A 31 -20.37 -6.12 7.59
C ALA A 31 -18.88 -5.85 7.74
N VAL A 32 -18.47 -5.43 8.94
CA VAL A 32 -17.06 -5.41 9.33
C VAL A 32 -16.63 -6.88 9.37
N VAL A 33 -16.01 -7.36 8.30
CA VAL A 33 -15.34 -8.67 8.30
C VAL A 33 -14.05 -8.49 9.08
N THR A 34 -14.14 -8.53 10.41
CA THR A 34 -12.97 -8.77 11.25
C THR A 34 -12.67 -10.26 11.16
N ASN A 35 -11.77 -10.66 10.26
CA ASN A 35 -11.03 -11.89 10.52
C ASN A 35 -10.27 -11.63 11.83
N GLN A 36 -10.72 -12.29 12.90
CA GLN A 36 -10.15 -12.19 14.24
C GLN A 36 -8.70 -12.68 14.22
N THR A 37 -7.80 -11.76 13.91
CA THR A 37 -6.45 -11.70 14.46
C THR A 37 -6.32 -10.26 14.91
N ASP A 38 -6.94 -9.95 16.05
CA ASP A 38 -6.90 -8.63 16.69
C ASP A 38 -5.48 -8.35 17.19
N PHE A 39 -4.59 -7.97 16.28
CA PHE A 39 -3.36 -7.31 16.67
C PHE A 39 -3.64 -5.82 16.80
N VAL A 40 -3.95 -5.39 18.02
CA VAL A 40 -3.88 -3.98 18.42
C VAL A 40 -2.42 -3.68 18.74
N PRO A 41 -1.74 -2.74 18.06
CA PRO A 41 -0.38 -2.35 18.42
C PRO A 41 -0.33 -1.95 19.90
N SER A 42 0.49 -2.65 20.69
CA SER A 42 0.56 -2.51 22.15
C SER A 42 1.06 -1.14 22.64
N ASP A 43 1.59 -0.31 21.74
CA ASP A 43 2.41 0.85 22.11
C ASP A 43 1.75 2.20 21.78
N GLY A 44 0.42 2.23 21.58
CA GLY A 44 -0.29 3.49 21.28
C GLY A 44 -0.01 4.08 19.90
N ALA A 45 0.56 3.28 18.99
CA ALA A 45 0.77 3.67 17.60
C ALA A 45 -0.59 3.95 16.92
N ALA A 46 -0.68 5.08 16.23
CA ALA A 46 -1.88 5.46 15.50
C ALA A 46 -2.20 4.39 14.44
N THR A 47 -3.40 3.82 14.50
CA THR A 47 -3.88 2.85 13.50
C THR A 47 -4.65 3.58 12.39
N LEU A 48 -4.36 3.23 11.14
CA LEU A 48 -5.07 3.76 9.97
C LEU A 48 -6.23 2.83 9.59
N GLY A 49 -7.46 3.32 9.66
CA GLY A 49 -8.61 2.62 9.08
C GLY A 49 -8.62 2.74 7.56
N VAL A 50 -8.51 1.62 6.85
CA VAL A 50 -8.60 1.54 5.39
C VAL A 50 -9.78 0.67 5.02
N GLN A 51 -10.68 1.17 4.16
CA GLN A 51 -11.77 0.33 3.64
C GLN A 51 -11.21 -0.61 2.58
N LEU A 52 -11.57 -1.88 2.69
CA LEU A 52 -11.12 -2.97 1.83
C LEU A 52 -12.34 -3.63 1.18
N HIS A 53 -12.28 -3.85 -0.13
CA HIS A 53 -13.23 -4.67 -0.87
C HIS A 53 -12.48 -5.80 -1.57
N MET A 54 -12.82 -7.03 -1.19
CA MET A 54 -12.32 -8.23 -1.84
C MET A 54 -13.18 -8.51 -3.09
N LEU A 55 -12.56 -8.47 -4.26
CA LEU A 55 -13.16 -8.83 -5.55
C LEU A 55 -13.17 -10.34 -5.80
N ASP A 56 -12.62 -11.09 -4.85
CA ASP A 56 -12.45 -12.52 -4.88
C ASP A 56 -12.64 -13.07 -3.46
N ASP A 57 -13.67 -13.88 -3.26
CA ASP A 57 -14.03 -14.49 -1.98
C ASP A 57 -13.23 -15.77 -1.67
N GLY A 58 -12.49 -16.29 -2.65
CA GLY A 58 -11.69 -17.50 -2.51
C GLY A 58 -10.22 -17.28 -2.15
N ILE A 59 -9.83 -16.07 -1.73
CA ILE A 59 -8.47 -15.74 -1.27
C ILE A 59 -8.53 -14.96 0.04
N ASP A 60 -7.53 -15.18 0.90
CA ASP A 60 -7.45 -14.43 2.16
C ASP A 60 -7.21 -12.94 1.89
N ALA A 61 -7.85 -12.10 2.70
CA ALA A 61 -7.59 -10.66 2.73
C ALA A 61 -6.11 -10.36 3.08
N PRO A 62 -5.57 -9.20 2.66
CA PRO A 62 -4.22 -8.79 3.02
C PRO A 62 -4.04 -8.74 4.54
N SER A 63 -2.91 -9.26 5.02
CA SER A 63 -2.61 -9.32 6.45
C SER A 63 -1.13 -9.09 6.73
N TYR A 64 -0.83 -8.63 7.94
CA TYR A 64 0.53 -8.49 8.46
C TYR A 64 0.99 -9.84 9.00
N ALA A 65 2.21 -10.26 8.68
CA ALA A 65 2.69 -11.59 9.07
C ALA A 65 3.12 -11.64 10.54
N HIS A 66 3.76 -10.59 11.04
CA HIS A 66 4.23 -10.47 12.41
C HIS A 66 3.90 -9.10 13.02
N PRO A 67 3.87 -9.01 14.37
CA PRO A 67 3.82 -7.74 15.09
C PRO A 67 4.89 -6.76 14.60
N GLY A 68 4.47 -5.55 14.21
CA GLY A 68 5.37 -4.50 13.76
C GLY A 68 5.81 -4.58 12.29
N ASP A 69 5.35 -5.58 11.52
CA ASP A 69 5.58 -5.61 10.08
C ASP A 69 4.97 -4.37 9.42
N ALA A 70 5.73 -3.72 8.53
CA ALA A 70 5.31 -2.49 7.87
C ALA A 70 4.28 -2.73 6.76
N GLY A 71 4.32 -3.90 6.13
CA GLY A 71 3.54 -4.21 4.93
C GLY A 71 2.54 -5.34 5.15
N ALA A 72 1.32 -5.19 4.63
CA ALA A 72 0.34 -6.25 4.53
C ALA A 72 0.58 -7.07 3.25
N ASP A 73 0.72 -8.38 3.36
CA ASP A 73 1.01 -9.27 2.23
C ASP A 73 -0.17 -9.28 1.23
N LEU A 74 0.10 -9.02 -0.05
CA LEU A 74 -0.83 -9.14 -1.17
C LEU A 74 -0.67 -10.50 -1.85
N ARG A 75 -1.80 -11.09 -2.24
CA ARG A 75 -1.84 -12.40 -2.90
C ARG A 75 -2.20 -12.29 -4.37
N THR A 76 -1.77 -13.23 -5.20
CA THR A 76 -2.30 -13.36 -6.57
C THR A 76 -3.66 -14.06 -6.54
N ARG A 77 -4.60 -13.63 -7.38
CA ARG A 77 -5.88 -14.35 -7.57
C ARG A 77 -5.87 -15.31 -8.75
N ILE A 78 -4.76 -15.41 -9.48
CA ILE A 78 -4.60 -16.32 -10.62
C ILE A 78 -3.31 -17.13 -10.50
N ASP A 79 -3.28 -18.27 -11.19
CA ASP A 79 -2.02 -18.96 -11.47
C ASP A 79 -1.26 -18.18 -12.55
N VAL A 80 0.06 -18.07 -12.39
CA VAL A 80 0.93 -17.40 -13.36
C VAL A 80 2.30 -18.06 -13.39
N VAL A 81 2.83 -18.21 -14.60
CA VAL A 81 4.20 -18.64 -14.85
C VAL A 81 4.93 -17.50 -15.54
N LEU A 82 6.08 -17.11 -15.00
CA LEU A 82 6.96 -16.10 -15.58
C LEU A 82 8.24 -16.78 -16.06
N ALA A 83 8.44 -16.87 -17.37
CA ALA A 83 9.71 -17.29 -17.96
C ALA A 83 10.85 -16.32 -17.59
N PRO A 84 12.12 -16.73 -17.77
CA PRO A 84 13.26 -15.83 -17.58
C PRO A 84 13.11 -14.49 -18.33
N GLY A 85 13.20 -13.37 -17.60
CA GLY A 85 13.03 -12.02 -18.15
C GLY A 85 11.59 -11.61 -18.45
N GLU A 86 10.60 -12.47 -18.21
CA GLU A 86 9.19 -12.19 -18.45
C GLU A 86 8.59 -11.30 -17.36
N ARG A 87 7.63 -10.47 -17.76
CA ARG A 87 6.79 -9.69 -16.86
C ARG A 87 5.31 -9.93 -17.14
N ALA A 88 4.50 -9.91 -16.08
CA ALA A 88 3.05 -9.97 -16.19
C ALA A 88 2.38 -9.03 -15.20
N LEU A 89 1.23 -8.48 -15.58
CA LEU A 89 0.34 -7.77 -14.68
C LEU A 89 -0.54 -8.78 -13.96
N VAL A 90 -0.32 -8.96 -12.66
CA VAL A 90 -0.96 -10.00 -11.86
C VAL A 90 -2.01 -9.38 -10.93
N PRO A 91 -3.30 -9.71 -11.09
CA PRO A 91 -4.38 -9.18 -10.26
C PRO A 91 -4.34 -9.77 -8.84
N THR A 92 -4.71 -8.95 -7.84
CA THR A 92 -4.67 -9.37 -6.43
C THR A 92 -6.03 -9.66 -5.82
N GLY A 93 -7.13 -9.27 -6.48
CA GLY A 93 -8.47 -9.35 -5.90
C GLY A 93 -8.75 -8.26 -4.86
N VAL A 94 -7.86 -7.29 -4.69
CA VAL A 94 -7.97 -6.26 -3.64
C VAL A 94 -8.30 -4.91 -4.25
N SER A 95 -9.33 -4.26 -3.74
CA SER A 95 -9.60 -2.82 -3.96
C SER A 95 -9.67 -2.12 -2.61
N ILE A 96 -9.13 -0.90 -2.52
CA ILE A 96 -9.11 -0.13 -1.26
C ILE A 96 -9.65 1.28 -1.45
N ALA A 97 -10.07 1.90 -0.34
CA ALA A 97 -10.28 3.33 -0.27
C ALA A 97 -9.40 3.92 0.84
N LEU A 98 -8.38 4.68 0.44
CA LEU A 98 -7.52 5.39 1.37
C LEU A 98 -8.13 6.76 1.72
N PRO A 99 -7.91 7.26 2.93
CA PRO A 99 -8.13 8.66 3.23
C PRO A 99 -7.14 9.55 2.45
N PHE A 100 -7.56 10.76 2.10
CA PHE A 100 -6.67 11.76 1.50
C PHE A 100 -5.49 12.08 2.42
N GLY A 101 -4.32 12.34 1.83
CA GLY A 101 -3.06 12.54 2.57
C GLY A 101 -2.29 11.26 2.86
N PHE A 102 -2.74 10.12 2.31
CA PHE A 102 -2.06 8.84 2.38
C PHE A 102 -1.83 8.23 0.99
N VAL A 103 -0.82 7.38 0.92
CA VAL A 103 -0.49 6.53 -0.23
C VAL A 103 -0.35 5.09 0.24
N ALA A 104 -0.71 4.13 -0.61
CA ALA A 104 -0.31 2.74 -0.46
C ALA A 104 0.82 2.43 -1.44
N LEU A 105 1.94 1.92 -0.93
CA LEU A 105 3.11 1.54 -1.70
C LEU A 105 3.22 0.03 -1.79
N VAL A 106 3.23 -0.49 -3.01
CA VAL A 106 3.38 -1.92 -3.28
C VAL A 106 4.85 -2.26 -3.46
N HIS A 107 5.39 -3.03 -2.52
CA HIS A 107 6.80 -3.40 -2.44
C HIS A 107 7.00 -4.89 -2.76
N PRO A 108 8.16 -5.27 -3.34
CA PRO A 108 8.58 -6.66 -3.45
C PRO A 108 8.73 -7.31 -2.07
N ARG A 109 8.53 -8.62 -2.01
CA ARG A 109 8.84 -9.43 -0.82
C ARG A 109 10.28 -9.92 -0.92
N SER A 110 11.10 -9.60 0.08
CA SER A 110 12.55 -9.90 0.07
C SER A 110 12.83 -11.40 -0.15
N GLY A 111 12.03 -12.29 0.43
CA GLY A 111 12.20 -13.73 0.27
C GLY A 111 12.04 -14.23 -1.16
N LEU A 112 11.11 -13.67 -1.94
CA LEU A 112 10.91 -14.05 -3.35
C LEU A 112 11.96 -13.41 -4.25
N ALA A 113 12.39 -12.18 -3.94
CA ALA A 113 13.46 -11.50 -4.64
C ALA A 113 14.78 -12.28 -4.54
N THR A 114 15.20 -12.67 -3.33
CA THR A 114 16.48 -13.37 -3.13
C THR A 114 16.47 -14.81 -3.65
N ARG A 115 15.36 -15.54 -3.50
CA ARG A 115 15.31 -16.98 -3.86
C ARG A 115 14.99 -17.24 -5.32
N HIS A 116 14.20 -16.37 -5.96
CA HIS A 116 13.65 -16.63 -7.28
C HIS A 116 13.89 -15.49 -8.27
N GLY A 117 14.47 -14.35 -7.84
CA GLY A 117 14.58 -13.18 -8.71
C GLY A 117 13.24 -12.50 -9.01
N LEU A 118 12.22 -12.68 -8.16
CA LEU A 118 10.95 -11.99 -8.36
C LEU A 118 11.05 -10.53 -7.91
N THR A 119 10.74 -9.60 -8.80
CA THR A 119 10.63 -8.17 -8.48
C THR A 119 9.36 -7.57 -9.08
N ILE A 120 9.15 -6.28 -8.85
CA ILE A 120 8.05 -5.50 -9.37
C ILE A 120 8.63 -4.39 -10.25
N VAL A 121 8.17 -4.30 -11.50
CA VAL A 121 8.74 -3.37 -12.50
C VAL A 121 8.64 -1.92 -12.06
N ASN A 122 7.50 -1.54 -11.49
CA ASN A 122 7.22 -0.18 -11.03
C ASN A 122 7.45 -0.02 -9.51
N SER A 123 8.32 -0.82 -8.89
CA SER A 123 8.57 -0.74 -7.45
C SER A 123 9.21 0.60 -7.02
N PRO A 124 8.75 1.23 -5.93
CA PRO A 124 7.50 0.92 -5.22
C PRO A 124 6.27 1.36 -6.04
N GLY A 125 5.29 0.47 -6.17
CA GLY A 125 4.06 0.79 -6.92
C GLY A 125 3.16 1.74 -6.13
N THR A 126 2.82 2.90 -6.71
CA THR A 126 2.00 3.93 -6.07
C THR A 126 0.51 3.67 -6.28
N VAL A 127 -0.24 3.48 -5.18
CA VAL A 127 -1.70 3.40 -5.18
C VAL A 127 -2.27 4.67 -4.54
N ASP A 128 -2.94 5.48 -5.36
CA ASP A 128 -3.48 6.78 -4.98
C ASP A 128 -4.75 6.69 -4.14
N ALA A 129 -5.00 7.70 -3.30
CA ALA A 129 -6.19 7.73 -2.45
C ALA A 129 -7.53 7.79 -3.21
N GLY A 130 -7.50 8.28 -4.46
CA GLY A 130 -8.67 8.28 -5.34
C GLY A 130 -8.92 6.97 -6.08
N TYR A 131 -7.97 6.02 -6.06
CA TYR A 131 -8.10 4.78 -6.80
C TYR A 131 -9.12 3.83 -6.15
N ARG A 132 -9.98 3.21 -6.95
CA ARG A 132 -11.00 2.23 -6.51
C ARG A 132 -11.01 0.94 -7.32
N GLY A 133 -10.12 0.84 -8.31
CA GLY A 133 -9.97 -0.37 -9.10
C GLY A 133 -9.20 -1.44 -8.33
N GLU A 134 -9.04 -2.59 -8.99
CA GLU A 134 -8.22 -3.68 -8.47
C GLU A 134 -6.74 -3.29 -8.44
N ILE A 135 -6.10 -3.51 -7.30
CA ILE A 135 -4.64 -3.42 -7.19
C ILE A 135 -4.06 -4.61 -7.95
N SER A 136 -3.25 -4.31 -8.97
CA SER A 136 -2.53 -5.33 -9.73
C SER A 136 -1.03 -5.08 -9.65
N VAL A 137 -0.24 -6.14 -9.66
CA VAL A 137 1.21 -6.09 -9.46
C VAL A 137 1.90 -6.46 -10.76
N THR A 138 2.75 -5.57 -11.29
CA THR A 138 3.54 -5.87 -12.50
C THR A 138 4.80 -6.63 -12.09
N LEU A 139 4.67 -7.95 -11.97
CA LEU A 139 5.77 -8.84 -11.59
C LEU A 139 6.77 -8.98 -12.74
N LEU A 140 8.05 -9.13 -12.40
CA LEU A 140 9.15 -9.41 -13.31
C LEU A 140 10.00 -10.53 -12.73
N ASN A 141 10.31 -11.52 -13.56
CA ASN A 141 11.33 -12.52 -13.27
C ASN A 141 12.70 -12.03 -13.75
N THR A 142 13.62 -11.76 -12.82
CA THR A 142 15.00 -11.37 -13.12
C THR A 142 15.97 -12.54 -13.18
N ASP A 143 15.53 -13.77 -12.88
CA ASP A 143 16.36 -14.96 -13.07
C ASP A 143 16.54 -15.22 -14.58
N PRO A 144 17.78 -15.35 -15.08
CA PRO A 144 18.05 -15.54 -16.50
C PRO A 144 17.84 -16.97 -17.00
N HIS A 145 17.55 -17.93 -16.11
CA HIS A 145 17.57 -19.36 -16.41
C HIS A 145 16.32 -20.10 -15.97
N HIS A 146 15.68 -19.69 -14.87
CA HIS A 146 14.57 -20.43 -14.26
C HIS A 146 13.26 -19.65 -14.34
N SER A 147 12.18 -20.35 -14.68
CA SER A 147 10.82 -19.81 -14.60
C SER A 147 10.33 -19.74 -13.15
N ILE A 148 9.52 -18.75 -12.84
CA ILE A 148 8.81 -18.63 -11.56
C ILE A 148 7.37 -19.08 -11.77
N THR A 149 6.90 -20.02 -10.97
CA THR A 149 5.48 -20.43 -10.94
C THR A 149 4.85 -19.94 -9.64
N LEU A 150 3.77 -19.18 -9.76
CA LEU A 150 2.98 -18.67 -8.64
C LEU A 150 1.58 -19.24 -8.78
N SER A 151 1.09 -19.84 -7.71
CA SER A 151 -0.27 -20.36 -7.65
C SER A 151 -1.20 -19.31 -7.07
N ARG A 152 -2.47 -19.36 -7.46
CA ARG A 152 -3.53 -18.58 -6.83
C ARG A 152 -3.46 -18.69 -5.30
N GLY A 153 -3.51 -17.54 -4.62
CA GLY A 153 -3.37 -17.42 -3.18
C GLY A 153 -1.93 -17.20 -2.70
N ASP A 154 -0.92 -17.37 -3.55
CA ASP A 154 0.47 -17.09 -3.18
C ASP A 154 0.68 -15.59 -2.90
N ARG A 155 1.49 -15.30 -1.88
CA ARG A 155 1.83 -13.94 -1.45
C ARG A 155 2.94 -13.38 -2.34
N ILE A 156 2.61 -12.43 -3.20
CA ILE A 156 3.48 -11.95 -4.28
C ILE A 156 4.13 -10.59 -4.01
N ALA A 157 3.49 -9.75 -3.19
CA ALA A 157 3.93 -8.40 -2.86
C ALA A 157 3.49 -8.04 -1.44
N GLN A 158 3.90 -6.89 -0.94
CA GLN A 158 3.40 -6.34 0.31
C GLN A 158 3.03 -4.87 0.13
N MET A 159 1.98 -4.43 0.81
CA MET A 159 1.47 -3.06 0.73
C MET A 159 1.76 -2.31 2.03
N VAL A 160 2.48 -1.18 1.92
CA VAL A 160 2.83 -0.29 3.02
C VAL A 160 2.04 1.01 2.90
N PHE A 161 1.49 1.51 4.00
CA PHE A 161 0.78 2.79 4.00
C PHE A 161 1.66 3.89 4.56
N GLN A 162 1.66 5.05 3.91
CA GLN A 162 2.43 6.21 4.34
C GLN A 162 1.63 7.50 4.21
N ARG A 163 1.89 8.46 5.09
CA ARG A 163 1.42 9.84 4.91
C ARG A 163 2.21 10.48 3.78
N VAL A 164 1.52 11.26 2.96
CA VAL A 164 2.12 12.01 1.86
C VAL A 164 1.65 13.46 1.89
N GLU A 165 2.55 14.35 1.53
CA GLU A 165 2.27 15.77 1.40
C GLU A 165 1.89 16.09 -0.04
N HIS A 166 0.94 17.00 -0.22
CA HIS A 166 0.63 17.58 -1.52
C HIS A 166 1.45 18.87 -1.68
N ALA A 167 2.51 18.81 -2.48
CA ALA A 167 3.36 19.97 -2.74
C ALA A 167 2.66 20.99 -3.65
N THR A 168 2.85 22.28 -3.35
CA THR A 168 2.63 23.37 -4.31
C THR A 168 3.98 23.76 -4.89
N PHE A 169 4.09 23.84 -6.22
CA PHE A 169 5.34 24.17 -6.89
C PHE A 169 5.46 25.68 -7.10
N GLU A 170 6.56 26.28 -6.62
CA GLU A 170 6.92 27.68 -6.85
C GLU A 170 8.09 27.74 -7.85
N LEU A 171 7.89 28.41 -8.99
CA LEU A 171 8.93 28.58 -10.00
C LEU A 171 9.87 29.72 -9.61
N VAL A 172 11.17 29.44 -9.58
CA VAL A 172 12.22 30.42 -9.25
C VAL A 172 13.33 30.38 -10.32
N ASP A 173 14.02 31.50 -10.50
CA ASP A 173 15.12 31.58 -11.48
C ASP A 173 16.34 30.76 -11.04
N GLN A 174 16.57 30.65 -9.72
CA GLN A 174 17.71 29.90 -9.14
C GLN A 174 17.32 29.27 -7.80
N LEU A 175 17.80 28.04 -7.56
CA LEU A 175 17.68 27.35 -6.28
C LEU A 175 18.80 27.80 -5.31
N PRO A 176 18.57 27.75 -3.99
CA PRO A 176 19.63 27.99 -3.00
C PRO A 176 20.76 26.95 -3.06
N ASP A 177 21.96 27.35 -2.64
CA ASP A 177 23.09 26.43 -2.50
C ASP A 177 22.81 25.32 -1.47
N SER A 178 23.42 24.15 -1.66
CA SER A 178 23.38 23.05 -0.69
C SER A 178 24.72 22.32 -0.60
N VAL A 179 24.97 21.65 0.52
CA VAL A 179 26.21 20.85 0.74
C VAL A 179 26.40 19.78 -0.34
N ARG A 180 25.31 19.23 -0.88
CA ARG A 180 25.36 18.23 -1.97
C ARG A 180 25.53 18.87 -3.36
N GLY A 181 25.11 20.13 -3.52
CA GLY A 181 25.15 20.85 -4.80
C GLY A 181 24.49 20.05 -5.93
N THR A 182 25.18 19.96 -7.06
CA THR A 182 24.75 19.21 -8.26
C THR A 182 25.24 17.75 -8.29
N GLY A 183 25.89 17.25 -7.23
CA GLY A 183 26.41 15.89 -7.16
C GLY A 183 25.32 14.82 -7.09
N GLY A 184 25.30 13.88 -8.04
CA GLY A 184 24.40 12.71 -8.10
C GLY A 184 25.09 11.50 -8.73
N PHE A 185 24.40 10.36 -8.83
CA PHE A 185 24.87 9.15 -9.53
C PHE A 185 26.21 8.55 -9.03
N GLY A 186 26.36 8.38 -7.71
CA GLY A 186 27.56 7.79 -7.12
C GLY A 186 28.64 8.81 -6.72
N SER A 187 28.28 10.09 -6.55
CA SER A 187 29.17 11.17 -6.12
C SER A 187 29.82 10.98 -4.74
N THR A 188 29.42 9.97 -3.97
CA THR A 188 30.06 9.57 -2.70
C THR A 188 31.12 8.47 -2.87
N GLY A 189 31.31 7.93 -4.08
CA GLY A 189 32.16 6.76 -4.32
C GLY A 189 31.65 5.49 -3.63
N GLY A 190 32.31 4.35 -3.86
CA GLY A 190 32.02 3.07 -3.17
C GLY A 190 32.08 1.82 -4.04
N HIS A 191 32.08 1.96 -5.37
CA HIS A 191 32.26 0.84 -6.29
C HIS A 191 33.43 1.14 -7.23
N GLY A 192 34.46 0.29 -7.20
CA GLY A 192 35.56 0.35 -8.16
C GLY A 192 35.00 0.20 -9.57
N GLN A 193 35.24 1.18 -10.44
CA GLN A 193 34.97 1.01 -11.86
C GLN A 193 35.86 -0.13 -12.36
N ALA A 194 35.26 -1.28 -12.64
CA ALA A 194 35.95 -2.39 -13.26
C ALA A 194 36.30 -2.01 -14.70
N GLY A 195 37.56 -1.60 -14.89
CA GLY A 195 38.39 -1.83 -16.07
C GLY A 195 37.84 -1.39 -17.43
N ALA A 196 38.31 -0.23 -17.89
CA ALA A 196 38.50 0.02 -19.31
C ALA A 196 39.79 0.82 -19.51
N ASP A 197 40.93 0.15 -19.39
CA ASP A 197 42.19 0.57 -20.02
C ASP A 197 43.04 -0.67 -20.30
N ALA A 198 42.69 -1.37 -21.37
CA ALA A 198 43.53 -2.35 -22.04
C ALA A 198 43.47 -2.10 -23.54
N ALA A 199 44.25 -1.12 -24.02
CA ALA A 199 44.76 -1.06 -25.40
C ALA A 199 45.80 0.06 -25.53
N GLY A 200 47.09 -0.30 -25.64
CA GLY A 200 48.12 0.68 -25.98
C GLY A 200 49.55 0.30 -25.63
N ARG A 201 50.05 -0.84 -26.12
CA ARG A 201 51.47 -1.06 -26.44
C ARG A 201 51.59 -1.95 -27.67
#